data_AF-A0AA90U4J2-F1
#
_entry.id   AF-A0AA90U4J2-F1
#
_cell.length_a   1.000
_cell.length_b   1.000
_cell.length_c   1.000
_cell.angle_alpha   90.00
_cell.angle_beta   90.00
_cell.angle_gamma   90.00
#
_symmetry.space_group_name_H-M   'P 1'
#
loop_
_entity.id
_entity.type
_entity.pdbx_description
1 polymer ?
#
loop_
_entity_poly.entity_id
_entity_poly.type
_entity_poly.pdbx_seq_one_letter_code
_entity_poly.pdbx_strand_id
1 'polypeptide(L)'
;MKSIYTKVISFPEANDLVQKNLNLILDEDQIDLSQAAGRIASEDVFSPMDSPPFNRATMDGFALRSSETSYASPESPARFKVEGESFIGEVPQPLLGRMACMRISTGSMLPDNADCVVPVEEVEIEQDYVLLQRPLRKWENVAVAGSDIPKGKLILRRGMPVGFPEIAVLATLGINRLKVKRKLRIGIFSSGSELVNPGESLPRGKIFESNGQALTTLLKAYDSFRVDYLGIIKENYEVTMRTLMEYSKEYDIIVTSAGTSYGERDFVYRVLQTSSPGLIFHGVMVKPGMPTAFGKIGQCSVIALPGFPVSAIMIMLALFLPNILKAVGIREKAEVIRCVLGSDVKRDDRKWNLIPVALIDGEPPVAVPMHGLSGSISRFLNTSGYLSIEPGFTIPAGTLVTAEKFERTRFLAEPIVSGNISDYLVKVMDTLVADITYLRTDAQTSMQLLERSHVSGVVIPSSVAGSLKIADRQNSIAISDIASKVSIPIEAADDQGDVLVFRHGTLLESKLREFL
;
A
#
# COMPACT_ATOMS: atom_id res chain seq x y z
N MET A 1 0.58 -22.06 -37.78
CA MET A 1 1.48 -22.08 -36.60
C MET A 1 0.84 -22.98 -35.54
N LYS A 2 1.50 -24.08 -35.14
CA LYS A 2 1.06 -24.86 -33.97
C LYS A 2 1.24 -23.99 -32.72
N SER A 3 0.21 -23.88 -31.88
CA SER A 3 0.30 -23.19 -30.59
C SER A 3 1.32 -23.91 -29.70
N ILE A 4 2.35 -23.19 -29.24
CA ILE A 4 3.40 -23.71 -28.35
C ILE A 4 2.90 -23.82 -26.90
N TYR A 5 1.87 -23.06 -26.55
CA TYR A 5 1.14 -23.23 -25.30
C TYR A 5 0.27 -24.47 -25.42
N THR A 6 0.47 -25.45 -24.53
CA THR A 6 -0.36 -26.67 -24.43
C THR A 6 -1.83 -26.30 -24.22
N LYS A 7 -2.09 -25.22 -23.45
CA LYS A 7 -3.39 -24.54 -23.31
C LYS A 7 -3.16 -23.16 -22.69
N VAL A 8 -3.48 -22.07 -23.42
CA VAL A 8 -3.53 -20.72 -22.82
C VAL A 8 -4.83 -20.59 -22.04
N ILE A 9 -4.76 -20.08 -20.82
CA ILE A 9 -5.93 -19.92 -19.93
C ILE A 9 -6.37 -18.46 -19.82
N SER A 10 -7.60 -18.23 -19.37
CA SER A 10 -8.09 -16.87 -19.11
C SER A 10 -7.42 -16.26 -17.87
N PHE A 11 -7.41 -14.93 -17.73
CA PHE A 11 -6.89 -14.27 -16.52
C PHE A 11 -7.67 -14.67 -15.25
N PRO A 12 -9.02 -14.73 -15.25
CA PRO A 12 -9.76 -15.27 -14.10
C PRO A 12 -9.42 -16.73 -13.78
N GLU A 13 -9.31 -17.61 -14.79
CA GLU A 13 -8.91 -19.01 -14.58
C GLU A 13 -7.50 -19.11 -13.99
N ALA A 14 -6.56 -18.25 -14.42
CA ALA A 14 -5.22 -18.17 -13.84
C ALA A 14 -5.28 -17.76 -12.37
N ASN A 15 -6.09 -16.76 -12.02
CA ASN A 15 -6.28 -16.32 -10.64
C ASN A 15 -6.84 -17.45 -9.76
N ASP A 16 -7.84 -18.19 -10.23
CA ASP A 16 -8.42 -19.32 -9.50
C ASP A 16 -7.41 -20.44 -9.29
N LEU A 17 -6.61 -20.76 -10.32
CA LEU A 17 -5.54 -21.74 -10.22
C LEU A 17 -4.42 -21.31 -9.27
N VAL A 18 -4.04 -20.03 -9.24
CA VAL A 18 -3.10 -19.50 -8.24
C VAL A 18 -3.69 -19.69 -6.84
N GLN A 19 -4.92 -19.23 -6.59
CA GLN A 19 -5.56 -19.35 -5.28
C GLN A 19 -5.64 -20.79 -4.77
N LYS A 20 -5.97 -21.74 -5.66
CA LYS A 20 -6.11 -23.16 -5.31
C LYS A 20 -4.79 -23.83 -4.95
N ASN A 21 -3.68 -23.39 -5.56
CA ASN A 21 -2.39 -24.08 -5.46
C ASN A 21 -1.35 -23.35 -4.59
N LEU A 22 -1.58 -22.08 -4.27
CA LEU A 22 -0.76 -21.28 -3.37
C LEU A 22 -1.13 -21.56 -1.90
N ASN A 23 -0.99 -22.83 -1.50
CA ASN A 23 -1.22 -23.29 -0.13
C ASN A 23 0.08 -23.18 0.66
N LEU A 24 0.23 -22.08 1.40
CA LEU A 24 1.41 -21.80 2.20
C LEU A 24 1.23 -22.33 3.62
N ILE A 25 2.03 -23.34 3.99
CA ILE A 25 2.14 -23.81 5.37
C ILE A 25 3.38 -23.15 5.96
N LEU A 26 3.16 -22.22 6.87
CA LEU A 26 4.21 -21.48 7.55
C LEU A 26 4.26 -21.95 9.00
N ASP A 27 5.47 -22.28 9.46
CA ASP A 27 5.74 -22.61 10.86
C ASP A 27 5.48 -21.41 11.77
N GLU A 28 5.44 -21.65 13.08
CA GLU A 28 5.18 -20.62 14.07
C GLU A 28 6.49 -20.13 14.71
N ASP A 29 6.60 -18.82 14.89
CA ASP A 29 7.62 -18.17 15.70
C ASP A 29 6.98 -17.59 16.95
N GLN A 30 7.72 -17.54 18.05
CA GLN A 30 7.40 -16.67 19.18
C GLN A 30 8.37 -15.50 19.20
N ILE A 31 7.83 -14.28 19.15
CA ILE A 31 8.62 -13.05 19.08
C ILE A 31 8.18 -12.06 20.15
N ASP A 32 9.04 -11.10 20.45
CA ASP A 32 8.69 -9.99 21.34
C ASP A 32 7.65 -9.07 20.66
N LEU A 33 6.74 -8.50 21.45
CA LEU A 33 5.64 -7.67 20.95
C LEU A 33 6.14 -6.48 20.12
N SER A 34 7.30 -5.93 20.48
CA SER A 34 7.95 -4.81 19.76
C SER A 34 8.35 -5.16 18.32
N GLN A 35 8.48 -6.45 17.99
CA GLN A 35 8.82 -6.95 16.65
C GLN A 35 7.60 -7.53 15.92
N ALA A 36 6.42 -7.47 16.54
CA ALA A 36 5.22 -8.12 16.01
C ALA A 36 4.50 -7.30 14.94
N ALA A 37 4.78 -6.00 14.82
CA ALA A 37 4.18 -5.15 13.80
C ALA A 37 4.36 -5.73 12.39
N GLY A 38 3.28 -5.79 11.62
CA GLY A 38 3.26 -6.34 10.26
C GLY A 38 3.39 -7.86 10.16
N ARG A 39 3.52 -8.59 11.28
CA ARG A 39 3.46 -10.06 11.33
C ARG A 39 2.02 -10.55 11.39
N ILE A 40 1.82 -11.85 11.18
CA ILE A 40 0.50 -12.49 11.18
C ILE A 40 0.36 -13.37 12.42
N ALA A 41 -0.70 -13.19 13.21
CA ALA A 41 -0.96 -14.02 14.39
C ALA A 41 -1.12 -15.50 14.00
N SER A 42 -0.44 -16.40 14.71
CA SER A 42 -0.60 -17.85 14.50
C SER A 42 -1.70 -18.48 15.35
N GLU A 43 -2.16 -17.80 16.40
CA GLU A 43 -3.22 -18.23 17.31
C GLU A 43 -4.17 -17.09 17.67
N ASP A 44 -5.33 -17.44 18.23
CA ASP A 44 -6.25 -16.47 18.84
C ASP A 44 -5.65 -15.99 20.18
N VAL A 45 -5.69 -14.69 20.43
CA VAL A 45 -5.20 -14.08 21.68
C VAL A 45 -6.38 -13.54 22.47
N PHE A 46 -6.50 -14.00 23.71
CA PHE A 46 -7.55 -13.60 24.64
C PHE A 46 -6.97 -12.74 25.76
N SER A 47 -7.79 -11.84 26.31
CA SER A 47 -7.39 -11.00 27.42
C SER A 47 -7.10 -11.85 28.67
N PRO A 48 -5.90 -11.77 29.27
CA PRO A 48 -5.57 -12.51 30.48
C PRO A 48 -6.19 -11.89 31.74
N MET A 49 -6.61 -10.63 31.66
CA MET A 49 -7.08 -9.80 32.77
C MET A 49 -8.18 -8.83 32.33
N ASP A 50 -8.78 -8.17 33.31
CA ASP A 50 -9.67 -7.05 33.06
C ASP A 50 -8.87 -5.76 32.75
N SER A 51 -9.39 -4.92 31.87
CA SER A 51 -8.95 -3.55 31.64
C SER A 51 -10.16 -2.61 31.82
N PRO A 52 -10.10 -1.63 32.76
CA PRO A 52 -9.08 -1.53 33.81
C PRO A 52 -9.10 -2.76 34.74
N PRO A 53 -7.98 -3.08 35.45
CA PRO A 53 -7.90 -4.26 36.32
C PRO A 53 -8.60 -4.12 37.67
N PHE A 54 -8.99 -2.90 38.02
CA PHE A 54 -9.70 -2.55 39.25
C PHE A 54 -10.65 -1.37 38.95
N ASN A 55 -11.61 -1.16 39.85
CA ASN A 55 -12.48 0.02 39.78
C ASN A 55 -11.63 1.27 40.00
N ARG A 56 -11.65 2.20 39.05
CA ARG A 56 -10.89 3.44 39.12
C ARG A 56 -11.74 4.68 38.89
N ALA A 57 -11.36 5.79 39.49
CA ALA A 57 -12.03 7.06 39.31
C ALA A 57 -11.87 7.57 37.87
N THR A 58 -12.92 8.16 37.30
CA THR A 58 -12.86 8.83 35.99
C THR A 58 -12.74 10.34 36.08
N MET A 59 -12.83 10.89 37.29
CA MET A 59 -12.71 12.32 37.61
C MET A 59 -11.94 12.49 38.92
N ASP A 60 -11.39 13.67 39.14
CA ASP A 60 -10.83 14.07 40.43
C ASP A 60 -11.96 14.42 41.39
N GLY A 61 -11.88 13.98 42.65
CA GLY A 61 -12.96 14.23 43.60
C GLY A 61 -12.90 13.37 44.86
N PHE A 62 -14.05 12.87 45.30
CA PHE A 62 -14.18 12.07 46.52
C PHE A 62 -14.89 10.74 46.26
N ALA A 63 -14.20 9.64 46.56
CA ALA A 63 -14.77 8.29 46.52
C ALA A 63 -15.60 8.03 47.77
N LEU A 64 -16.82 7.53 47.59
CA LEU A 64 -17.77 7.29 48.68
C LEU A 64 -18.75 6.14 48.36
N ARG A 65 -19.60 5.80 49.34
CA ARG A 65 -20.65 4.78 49.24
C ARG A 65 -21.94 5.43 48.72
N SER A 66 -22.37 5.10 47.50
CA SER A 66 -23.54 5.73 46.87
C SER A 66 -24.82 5.53 47.70
N SER A 67 -24.93 4.41 48.43
CA SER A 67 -26.04 4.12 49.34
C SER A 67 -26.21 5.13 50.49
N GLU A 68 -25.13 5.81 50.88
CA GLU A 68 -25.13 6.82 51.95
C GLU A 68 -25.51 8.22 51.45
N THR A 69 -25.75 8.38 50.13
CA THR A 69 -26.07 9.68 49.50
C THR A 69 -27.56 9.93 49.30
N SER A 70 -28.42 8.94 49.59
CA SER A 70 -29.82 8.92 49.14
C SER A 70 -30.68 10.10 49.59
N TYR A 71 -30.34 10.72 50.72
CA TYR A 71 -31.07 11.86 51.30
C TYR A 71 -30.43 13.23 51.00
N ALA A 72 -29.28 13.26 50.31
CA ALA A 72 -28.55 14.49 50.02
C ALA A 72 -29.38 15.43 49.13
N SER A 73 -29.58 16.67 49.57
CA SER A 73 -30.19 17.74 48.77
C SER A 73 -29.49 19.08 49.03
N PRO A 74 -29.72 20.13 48.23
CA PRO A 74 -29.19 21.47 48.51
C PRO A 74 -29.65 22.02 49.88
N GLU A 75 -30.87 21.69 50.31
CA GLU A 75 -31.44 22.11 51.60
C GLU A 75 -30.97 21.22 52.77
N SER A 76 -30.54 20.00 52.49
CA SER A 76 -30.00 19.06 53.47
C SER A 76 -28.78 18.31 52.91
N PRO A 77 -27.60 18.98 52.85
CA PRO A 77 -26.40 18.36 52.30
C PRO A 77 -25.95 17.16 53.14
N ALA A 78 -25.61 16.05 52.49
CA ALA A 78 -25.01 14.91 53.17
C ALA A 78 -23.54 15.23 53.47
N ARG A 79 -23.15 15.07 54.73
CA ARG A 79 -21.83 15.43 55.23
C ARG A 79 -20.95 14.19 55.39
N PHE A 80 -19.88 14.09 54.61
CA PHE A 80 -18.93 12.98 54.62
C PHE A 80 -17.60 13.40 55.23
N LYS A 81 -17.02 12.60 56.12
CA LYS A 81 -15.68 12.83 56.69
C LYS A 81 -14.61 12.32 55.72
N VAL A 82 -13.60 13.14 55.45
CA VAL A 82 -12.44 12.75 54.64
C VAL A 82 -11.50 11.88 55.50
N GLU A 83 -11.37 10.60 55.16
CA GLU A 83 -10.54 9.63 55.92
C GLU A 83 -9.14 9.41 55.33
N GLY A 84 -8.82 10.08 54.21
CA GLY A 84 -7.50 10.01 53.58
C GLY A 84 -7.52 10.41 52.11
N GLU A 85 -6.47 10.01 51.41
CA GLU A 85 -6.28 10.25 49.98
C GLU A 85 -5.80 8.96 49.30
N SER A 86 -6.38 8.64 48.14
CA SER A 86 -5.97 7.54 47.26
C SER A 86 -5.03 8.08 46.18
N PHE A 87 -3.82 7.53 46.14
CA PHE A 87 -2.78 7.92 45.19
C PHE A 87 -2.71 6.96 43.99
N ILE A 88 -2.37 7.51 42.82
CA ILE A 88 -2.20 6.73 41.59
C ILE A 88 -1.08 5.69 41.79
N GLY A 89 -1.39 4.44 41.49
CA GLY A 89 -0.44 3.33 41.59
C GLY A 89 -0.36 2.67 42.97
N GLU A 90 -1.14 3.15 43.94
CA GLU A 90 -1.20 2.59 45.29
C GLU A 90 -2.55 1.89 45.56
N VAL A 91 -2.54 0.97 46.52
CA VAL A 91 -3.77 0.34 47.03
C VAL A 91 -4.29 1.20 48.19
N PRO A 92 -5.44 1.88 48.06
CA PRO A 92 -5.99 2.70 49.13
C PRO A 92 -6.44 1.86 50.32
N GLN A 93 -6.42 2.46 51.51
CA GLN A 93 -7.07 1.88 52.69
C GLN A 93 -8.60 1.85 52.50
N PRO A 94 -9.32 0.88 53.10
CA PRO A 94 -10.78 0.86 53.07
C PRO A 94 -11.38 2.08 53.79
N LEU A 95 -12.59 2.48 53.39
CA LEU A 95 -13.39 3.43 54.17
C LEU A 95 -13.90 2.76 55.44
N LEU A 96 -13.49 3.25 56.61
CA LEU A 96 -13.75 2.64 57.91
C LEU A 96 -15.03 3.19 58.56
N GLY A 97 -15.26 4.50 58.46
CA GLY A 97 -16.41 5.18 59.02
C GLY A 97 -17.68 5.06 58.18
N ARG A 98 -18.85 5.24 58.82
CA ARG A 98 -20.08 5.61 58.11
C ARG A 98 -19.98 7.07 57.68
N MET A 99 -20.59 7.42 56.55
CA MET A 99 -20.47 8.78 56.00
C MET A 99 -18.99 9.16 55.84
N ALA A 100 -18.18 8.24 55.35
CA ALA A 100 -16.76 8.47 55.08
C ALA A 100 -16.53 8.62 53.58
N CYS A 101 -15.58 9.48 53.21
CA CYS A 101 -15.09 9.59 51.84
C CYS A 101 -13.56 9.63 51.82
N MET A 102 -12.98 9.37 50.66
CA MET A 102 -11.54 9.47 50.42
C MET A 102 -11.31 10.38 49.24
N ARG A 103 -10.39 11.33 49.37
CA ARG A 103 -9.96 12.15 48.22
C ARG A 103 -9.32 11.23 47.18
N ILE A 104 -9.68 11.39 45.92
CA ILE A 104 -9.23 10.50 44.85
C ILE A 104 -8.94 11.29 43.58
N SER A 105 -7.84 10.97 42.92
CA SER A 105 -7.51 11.49 41.59
C SER A 105 -7.96 10.53 40.49
N THR A 106 -8.20 11.07 39.31
CA THR A 106 -8.53 10.36 38.07
C THR A 106 -7.53 9.23 37.83
N GLY A 107 -8.04 8.03 37.57
CA GLY A 107 -7.23 6.83 37.34
C GLY A 107 -6.81 6.07 38.61
N SER A 108 -6.96 6.65 39.80
CA SER A 108 -6.65 5.98 41.07
C SER A 108 -7.66 4.88 41.39
N MET A 109 -7.20 3.83 42.07
CA MET A 109 -8.05 2.74 42.53
C MET A 109 -9.05 3.25 43.57
N LEU A 110 -10.30 2.78 43.49
CA LEU A 110 -11.29 3.06 44.52
C LEU A 110 -10.94 2.31 45.82
N PRO A 111 -11.14 2.94 47.00
CA PRO A 111 -11.14 2.25 48.29
C PRO A 111 -12.10 1.07 48.31
N ASP A 112 -11.73 0.03 49.05
CA ASP A 112 -12.64 -1.06 49.31
C ASP A 112 -13.93 -0.52 49.95
N ASN A 113 -15.05 -0.96 49.37
CA ASN A 113 -16.43 -0.54 49.67
C ASN A 113 -16.89 0.83 49.15
N ALA A 114 -16.06 1.61 48.45
CA ALA A 114 -16.56 2.73 47.65
C ALA A 114 -17.10 2.24 46.31
N ASP A 115 -18.14 2.90 45.78
CA ASP A 115 -18.74 2.54 44.50
C ASP A 115 -19.13 3.73 43.63
N CYS A 116 -18.82 4.96 44.04
CA CYS A 116 -19.03 6.16 43.23
C CYS A 116 -17.99 7.24 43.57
N VAL A 117 -17.82 8.21 42.67
CA VAL A 117 -16.98 9.39 42.87
C VAL A 117 -17.81 10.64 42.58
N VAL A 118 -17.82 11.60 43.51
CA VAL A 118 -18.33 12.95 43.23
C VAL A 118 -17.17 13.85 42.79
N PRO A 119 -17.30 14.60 41.68
CA PRO A 119 -16.26 15.54 41.25
C PRO A 119 -16.00 16.61 42.31
N VAL A 120 -14.76 17.10 42.40
CA VAL A 120 -14.40 18.14 43.37
C VAL A 120 -15.20 19.44 43.17
N GLU A 121 -15.64 19.71 41.95
CA GLU A 121 -16.44 20.88 41.57
C GLU A 121 -17.90 20.80 42.05
N GLU A 122 -18.38 19.60 42.41
CA GLU A 122 -19.77 19.35 42.82
C GLU A 122 -19.96 19.23 44.33
N VAL A 123 -18.93 19.59 45.11
CA VAL A 123 -18.97 19.53 46.58
C VAL A 123 -18.43 20.78 47.23
N GLU A 124 -18.96 21.09 48.41
CA GLU A 124 -18.38 22.11 49.29
C GLU A 124 -17.47 21.42 50.31
N ILE A 125 -16.31 22.01 50.58
CA ILE A 125 -15.32 21.45 51.52
C ILE A 125 -15.31 22.30 52.80
N GLU A 126 -15.59 21.67 53.92
CA GLU A 126 -15.58 22.27 55.26
C GLU A 126 -14.61 21.52 56.19
N GLN A 127 -13.40 22.06 56.39
CA GLN A 127 -12.35 21.43 57.19
C GLN A 127 -12.07 19.99 56.73
N ASP A 128 -12.40 19.00 57.56
CA ASP A 128 -12.21 17.56 57.28
C ASP A 128 -13.48 16.91 56.67
N TYR A 129 -14.42 17.70 56.17
CA TYR A 129 -15.71 17.21 55.65
C TYR A 129 -16.01 17.72 54.25
N VAL A 130 -16.76 16.91 53.52
CA VAL A 130 -17.30 17.17 52.19
C VAL A 130 -18.82 17.20 52.28
N LEU A 131 -19.43 18.28 51.81
CA LEU A 131 -20.87 18.44 51.73
C LEU A 131 -21.34 18.12 50.31
N LEU A 132 -22.14 17.06 50.22
CA LEU A 132 -22.75 16.59 48.99
C LEU A 132 -24.20 17.06 48.94
N GLN A 133 -24.58 17.77 47.87
CA GLN A 133 -25.91 18.37 47.73
C GLN A 133 -26.88 17.56 46.86
N ARG A 134 -26.49 16.36 46.40
CA ARG A 134 -27.34 15.48 45.58
C ARG A 134 -27.01 14.01 45.80
N PRO A 135 -27.95 13.08 45.57
CA PRO A 135 -27.62 11.66 45.55
C PRO A 135 -26.72 11.30 44.36
N LEU A 136 -25.87 10.29 44.54
CA LEU A 136 -25.04 9.70 43.49
C LEU A 136 -25.54 8.30 43.14
N ARG A 137 -25.40 7.92 41.87
CA ARG A 137 -25.68 6.54 41.45
C ARG A 137 -24.48 5.65 41.71
N LYS A 138 -24.76 4.36 41.90
CA LYS A 138 -23.71 3.34 41.91
C LYS A 138 -22.95 3.36 40.58
N TRP A 139 -21.63 3.32 40.66
CA TRP A 139 -20.66 3.43 39.57
C TRP A 139 -20.63 4.77 38.84
N GLU A 140 -21.24 5.81 39.41
CA GLU A 140 -21.12 7.16 38.86
C GLU A 140 -19.67 7.65 38.97
N ASN A 141 -19.13 8.13 37.84
CA ASN A 141 -17.73 8.55 37.68
C ASN A 141 -16.69 7.46 38.03
N VAL A 142 -17.04 6.18 37.80
CA VAL A 142 -16.18 5.02 38.02
C VAL A 142 -16.05 4.22 36.73
N ALA A 143 -14.82 3.95 36.31
CA ALA A 143 -14.54 2.91 35.32
C ALA A 143 -14.40 1.58 36.07
N VAL A 144 -15.44 0.77 35.99
CA VAL A 144 -15.51 -0.55 36.65
C VAL A 144 -14.47 -1.48 36.02
N ALA A 145 -13.90 -2.38 36.83
CA ALA A 145 -12.97 -3.39 36.33
C ALA A 145 -13.57 -4.13 35.11
N GLY A 146 -12.81 -4.18 34.02
CA GLY A 146 -13.19 -4.86 32.78
C GLY A 146 -14.22 -4.10 31.92
N SER A 147 -14.58 -2.86 32.27
CA SER A 147 -15.55 -2.07 31.50
C SER A 147 -15.12 -1.77 30.06
N ASP A 148 -13.81 -1.80 29.77
CA ASP A 148 -13.25 -1.66 28.42
C ASP A 148 -12.95 -3.05 27.81
N ILE A 149 -12.15 -3.85 28.50
CA ILE A 149 -11.77 -5.20 28.08
C ILE A 149 -11.96 -6.16 29.25
N PRO A 150 -13.03 -6.97 29.26
CA PRO A 150 -13.15 -8.02 30.25
C PRO A 150 -12.16 -9.17 29.99
N LYS A 151 -11.75 -9.83 31.07
CA LYS A 151 -10.95 -11.06 31.01
C LYS A 151 -11.62 -12.10 30.11
N GLY A 152 -10.82 -12.76 29.27
CA GLY A 152 -11.28 -13.76 28.33
C GLY A 152 -11.87 -13.20 27.02
N LYS A 153 -11.95 -11.88 26.85
CA LYS A 153 -12.33 -11.27 25.55
C LYS A 153 -11.29 -11.59 24.49
N LEU A 154 -11.75 -11.99 23.31
CA LEU A 154 -10.89 -12.18 22.13
C LEU A 154 -10.36 -10.82 21.67
N ILE A 155 -9.04 -10.66 21.64
CA ILE A 155 -8.34 -9.42 21.26
C ILE A 155 -7.88 -9.49 19.81
N LEU A 156 -7.24 -10.60 19.44
CA LEU A 156 -6.64 -10.80 18.13
C LEU A 156 -6.99 -12.18 17.61
N ARG A 157 -7.52 -12.26 16.39
CA ARG A 157 -7.82 -13.54 15.74
C ARG A 157 -6.60 -14.12 15.04
N ARG A 158 -6.47 -15.44 15.09
CA ARG A 158 -5.54 -16.21 14.27
C ARG A 158 -5.66 -15.80 12.80
N GLY A 159 -4.51 -15.59 12.16
CA GLY A 159 -4.41 -15.24 10.75
C GLY A 159 -4.60 -13.75 10.45
N MET A 160 -4.83 -12.90 11.45
CA MET A 160 -4.90 -11.45 11.25
C MET A 160 -3.51 -10.80 11.29
N PRO A 161 -3.28 -9.74 10.51
CA PRO A 161 -2.10 -8.91 10.65
C PRO A 161 -2.09 -8.17 11.99
N VAL A 162 -0.91 -7.97 12.54
CA VAL A 162 -0.68 -7.24 13.80
C VAL A 162 -0.30 -5.80 13.45
N GLY A 163 -1.19 -4.85 13.73
CA GLY A 163 -0.96 -3.42 13.56
C GLY A 163 -0.62 -2.71 14.86
N PHE A 164 -0.48 -1.38 14.78
CA PHE A 164 -0.29 -0.54 15.96
C PHE A 164 -1.45 -0.63 16.98
N PRO A 165 -2.74 -0.77 16.58
CA PRO A 165 -3.83 -0.86 17.55
C PRO A 165 -3.73 -2.16 18.35
N GLU A 166 -3.46 -3.29 17.67
CA GLU A 166 -3.29 -4.59 18.33
C GLU A 166 -2.13 -4.56 19.30
N ILE A 167 -0.98 -3.98 18.91
CA ILE A 167 0.19 -3.85 19.79
C ILE A 167 -0.16 -3.03 21.04
N ALA A 168 -0.84 -1.90 20.90
CA ALA A 168 -1.21 -1.04 22.03
C ALA A 168 -2.12 -1.76 23.03
N VAL A 169 -3.14 -2.48 22.52
CA VAL A 169 -4.06 -3.25 23.36
C VAL A 169 -3.35 -4.41 24.04
N LEU A 170 -2.56 -5.20 23.29
CA LEU A 170 -1.82 -6.33 23.85
C LEU A 170 -0.83 -5.88 24.93
N ALA A 171 -0.12 -4.76 24.71
CA ALA A 171 0.78 -4.18 25.71
C ALA A 171 0.04 -3.76 26.98
N THR A 172 -1.15 -3.13 26.85
CA THR A 172 -2.01 -2.74 27.99
C THR A 172 -2.42 -3.94 28.83
N LEU A 173 -2.60 -5.10 28.18
CA LEU A 173 -2.94 -6.37 28.83
C LEU A 173 -1.73 -7.14 29.36
N GLY A 174 -0.54 -6.53 29.36
CA GLY A 174 0.70 -7.13 29.85
C GLY A 174 1.31 -8.21 28.95
N ILE A 175 0.82 -8.35 27.71
CA ILE A 175 1.33 -9.34 26.76
C ILE A 175 2.60 -8.78 26.12
N ASN A 176 3.76 -9.37 26.40
CA ASN A 176 5.04 -8.92 25.87
C ASN A 176 5.61 -9.79 24.75
N ARG A 177 4.99 -10.95 24.47
CA ARG A 177 5.36 -11.89 23.41
C ARG A 177 4.13 -12.40 22.69
N LEU A 178 4.27 -12.63 21.40
CA LEU A 178 3.19 -13.07 20.53
C LEU A 178 3.65 -14.24 19.67
N LYS A 179 2.80 -15.26 19.52
CA LYS A 179 3.01 -16.29 18.51
C LYS A 179 2.50 -15.81 17.16
N VAL A 180 3.37 -15.87 16.18
CA VAL A 180 3.12 -15.40 14.82
C VAL A 180 3.55 -16.45 13.81
N LYS A 181 3.03 -16.38 12.59
CA LYS A 181 3.59 -17.16 11.49
C LYS A 181 5.00 -16.67 11.17
N ARG A 182 5.92 -17.59 10.86
CA ARG A 182 7.24 -17.24 10.33
C ARG A 182 7.12 -16.39 9.06
N LYS A 183 8.14 -15.58 8.78
CA LYS A 183 8.15 -14.80 7.54
C LYS A 183 8.10 -15.71 6.31
N LEU A 184 7.32 -15.31 5.31
CA LEU A 184 7.26 -15.99 4.02
C LEU A 184 8.59 -15.77 3.28
N ARG A 185 9.29 -16.86 2.94
CA ARG A 185 10.59 -16.78 2.27
C ARG A 185 10.37 -16.74 0.77
N ILE A 186 10.80 -15.64 0.14
CA ILE A 186 10.68 -15.41 -1.30
C ILE A 186 12.08 -15.21 -1.90
N GLY A 187 12.46 -16.09 -2.82
CA GLY A 187 13.70 -16.00 -3.58
C GLY A 187 13.44 -15.44 -4.96
N ILE A 188 14.20 -14.43 -5.39
CA ILE A 188 14.04 -13.78 -6.69
C ILE A 188 15.33 -13.89 -7.49
N PHE A 189 15.28 -14.46 -8.68
CA PHE A 189 16.41 -14.41 -9.61
C PHE A 189 15.97 -13.93 -10.99
N SER A 190 16.95 -13.56 -11.80
CA SER A 190 16.73 -13.22 -13.20
C SER A 190 17.55 -14.12 -14.10
N SER A 191 17.06 -14.41 -15.31
CA SER A 191 17.77 -15.26 -16.28
C SER A 191 17.69 -14.67 -17.66
N GLY A 192 18.81 -14.20 -18.18
CA GLY A 192 18.89 -13.66 -19.54
C GLY A 192 20.32 -13.46 -19.95
N SER A 193 20.71 -14.03 -21.08
CA SER A 193 22.05 -13.82 -21.65
C SER A 193 22.31 -12.38 -22.08
N GLU A 194 21.30 -11.51 -22.10
CA GLU A 194 21.39 -10.06 -22.31
C GLU A 194 21.66 -9.25 -21.03
N LEU A 195 21.49 -9.84 -19.85
CA LEU A 195 21.48 -9.10 -18.58
C LEU A 195 22.90 -8.91 -18.01
N VAL A 196 23.12 -7.75 -17.37
CA VAL A 196 24.29 -7.42 -16.52
C VAL A 196 23.82 -6.69 -15.25
N ASN A 197 24.61 -6.75 -14.18
CA ASN A 197 24.20 -6.08 -12.94
C ASN A 197 24.37 -4.55 -13.05
N PRO A 198 23.49 -3.75 -12.42
CA PRO A 198 23.74 -2.32 -12.23
C PRO A 198 25.11 -2.07 -11.57
N GLY A 199 25.87 -1.12 -12.12
CA GLY A 199 27.22 -0.78 -11.66
C GLY A 199 28.36 -1.50 -12.41
N GLU A 200 28.04 -2.54 -13.19
CA GLU A 200 28.99 -3.15 -14.12
C GLU A 200 29.12 -2.33 -15.42
N SER A 201 30.19 -2.54 -16.18
CA SER A 201 30.28 -2.04 -17.55
C SER A 201 29.13 -2.61 -18.39
N LEU A 202 28.59 -1.84 -19.35
CA LEU A 202 27.52 -2.28 -20.24
C LEU A 202 28.08 -2.62 -21.64
N PRO A 203 28.38 -3.90 -21.96
CA PRO A 203 28.78 -4.29 -23.30
C PRO A 203 27.66 -4.03 -24.32
N ARG A 204 28.05 -3.83 -25.57
CA ARG A 204 27.09 -3.71 -26.68
C ARG A 204 26.20 -4.95 -26.75
N GLY A 205 24.89 -4.74 -26.84
CA GLY A 205 23.89 -5.81 -26.90
C GLY A 205 23.44 -6.36 -25.54
N LYS A 206 23.99 -5.82 -24.44
CA LYS A 206 23.52 -6.09 -23.08
C LYS A 206 22.59 -4.98 -22.58
N ILE A 207 21.80 -5.29 -21.57
CA ILE A 207 20.96 -4.35 -20.81
C ILE A 207 21.15 -4.60 -19.31
N PHE A 208 20.90 -3.58 -18.49
CA PHE A 208 20.94 -3.72 -17.04
C PHE A 208 19.74 -4.49 -16.51
N GLU A 209 19.98 -5.29 -15.48
CA GLU A 209 18.90 -5.92 -14.73
C GLU A 209 18.13 -4.88 -13.89
N SER A 210 16.82 -4.83 -14.10
CA SER A 210 15.87 -3.96 -13.40
C SER A 210 14.67 -4.71 -12.80
N ASN A 211 14.28 -5.87 -13.33
CA ASN A 211 13.07 -6.58 -12.93
C ASN A 211 13.20 -7.14 -11.51
N GLY A 212 14.27 -7.89 -11.25
CA GLY A 212 14.55 -8.48 -9.95
C GLY A 212 14.69 -7.42 -8.87
N GLN A 213 15.29 -6.27 -9.21
CA GLN A 213 15.39 -5.12 -8.30
C GLN A 213 14.00 -4.54 -7.97
N ALA A 214 13.16 -4.30 -8.97
CA ALA A 214 11.81 -3.78 -8.78
C ALA A 214 10.92 -4.75 -7.99
N LEU A 215 10.93 -6.04 -8.33
CA LEU A 215 10.15 -7.07 -7.64
C LEU A 215 10.62 -7.28 -6.19
N THR A 216 11.94 -7.27 -5.96
CA THR A 216 12.49 -7.35 -4.60
C THR A 216 12.02 -6.17 -3.76
N THR A 217 12.09 -4.96 -4.31
CA THR A 217 11.65 -3.74 -3.61
C THR A 217 10.16 -3.76 -3.33
N LEU A 218 9.34 -4.15 -4.31
CA LEU A 218 7.90 -4.29 -4.16
C LEU A 218 7.53 -5.26 -3.02
N LEU A 219 8.15 -6.44 -2.97
CA LEU A 219 7.81 -7.45 -1.98
C LEU A 219 8.42 -7.17 -0.60
N LYS A 220 9.54 -6.45 -0.51
CA LYS A 220 10.14 -6.03 0.78
C LYS A 220 9.30 -5.00 1.54
N ALA A 221 8.30 -4.40 0.90
CA ALA A 221 7.37 -3.49 1.56
C ALA A 221 6.52 -4.17 2.64
N TYR A 222 6.42 -5.50 2.62
CA TYR A 222 5.63 -6.29 3.56
C TYR A 222 6.52 -6.95 4.62
N ASP A 223 6.35 -6.56 5.89
CA ASP A 223 7.16 -7.07 7.02
C ASP A 223 7.01 -8.58 7.28
N SER A 224 5.90 -9.15 6.83
CA SER A 224 5.65 -10.59 6.88
C SER A 224 6.47 -11.40 5.86
N PHE A 225 7.19 -10.74 4.95
CA PHE A 225 8.02 -11.40 3.94
C PHE A 225 9.52 -11.29 4.28
N ARG A 226 10.27 -12.33 3.95
CA ARG A 226 11.73 -12.32 3.84
C ARG A 226 12.06 -12.51 2.36
N VAL A 227 12.55 -11.47 1.71
CA VAL A 227 12.76 -11.43 0.26
C VAL A 227 14.24 -11.30 -0.04
N ASP A 228 14.79 -12.29 -0.74
CA ASP A 228 16.21 -12.36 -1.10
C ASP A 228 16.34 -12.25 -2.63
N TYR A 229 17.18 -11.32 -3.10
CA TYR A 229 17.57 -11.24 -4.51
C TYR A 229 18.81 -12.13 -4.71
N LEU A 230 18.65 -13.15 -5.54
CA LEU A 230 19.60 -14.24 -5.77
C LEU A 230 20.47 -14.00 -7.02
N GLY A 231 20.31 -12.82 -7.64
CA GLY A 231 21.14 -12.37 -8.77
C GLY A 231 20.68 -12.88 -10.14
N ILE A 232 21.58 -12.73 -11.11
CA ILE A 232 21.40 -13.20 -12.49
C ILE A 232 22.00 -14.60 -12.61
N ILE A 233 21.20 -15.58 -13.01
CA ILE A 233 21.68 -16.92 -13.32
C ILE A 233 21.98 -17.07 -14.82
N LYS A 234 22.87 -17.99 -15.15
CA LYS A 234 23.19 -18.32 -16.54
C LYS A 234 21.97 -18.98 -17.21
N GLU A 235 21.62 -18.49 -18.39
CA GLU A 235 20.52 -19.01 -19.22
C GLU A 235 20.89 -20.39 -19.82
N ASN A 236 20.75 -21.46 -19.02
CA ASN A 236 21.05 -22.84 -19.39
C ASN A 236 20.12 -23.80 -18.62
N TYR A 237 19.63 -24.85 -19.29
CA TYR A 237 18.67 -25.78 -18.70
C TYR A 237 19.19 -26.45 -17.42
N GLU A 238 20.40 -26.99 -17.42
CA GLU A 238 20.98 -27.70 -16.27
C GLU A 238 21.21 -26.75 -15.08
N VAL A 239 21.66 -25.52 -15.35
CA VAL A 239 21.80 -24.47 -14.33
C VAL A 239 20.44 -24.11 -13.76
N THR A 240 19.44 -23.80 -14.60
CA THR A 240 18.09 -23.46 -14.14
C THR A 240 17.46 -24.59 -13.33
N MET A 241 17.61 -25.84 -13.77
CA MET A 241 17.11 -27.01 -13.06
C MET A 241 17.75 -27.14 -11.67
N ARG A 242 19.09 -27.07 -11.59
CA ARG A 242 19.81 -27.16 -10.31
C ARG A 242 19.40 -26.04 -9.37
N THR A 243 19.41 -24.80 -9.85
CA THR A 243 19.02 -23.61 -9.09
C THR A 243 17.61 -23.74 -8.53
N LEU A 244 16.64 -24.15 -9.34
CA LEU A 244 15.26 -24.34 -8.89
C LEU A 244 15.15 -25.46 -7.84
N MET A 245 15.86 -26.58 -8.02
CA MET A 245 15.84 -27.69 -7.07
C MET A 245 16.50 -27.34 -5.73
N GLU A 246 17.57 -26.55 -5.75
CA GLU A 246 18.25 -26.06 -4.54
C GLU A 246 17.37 -25.04 -3.81
N TYR A 247 16.94 -23.98 -4.51
CA TYR A 247 16.13 -22.92 -3.90
C TYR A 247 14.74 -23.40 -3.46
N SER A 248 14.18 -24.44 -4.08
CA SER A 248 12.88 -24.98 -3.66
C SER A 248 12.88 -25.58 -2.24
N LYS A 249 14.07 -25.86 -1.68
CA LYS A 249 14.24 -26.33 -0.30
C LYS A 249 14.35 -25.17 0.69
N GLU A 250 14.80 -24.00 0.23
CA GLU A 250 15.09 -22.84 1.08
C GLU A 250 13.96 -21.81 1.08
N TYR A 251 13.22 -21.71 -0.02
CA TYR A 251 12.19 -20.70 -0.23
C TYR A 251 10.81 -21.32 -0.39
N ASP A 252 9.79 -20.60 0.10
CA ASP A 252 8.39 -21.01 -0.06
C ASP A 252 7.85 -20.58 -1.44
N ILE A 253 8.39 -19.48 -1.96
CA ILE A 253 8.10 -18.96 -3.30
C ILE A 253 9.42 -18.60 -4.00
N ILE A 254 9.56 -19.04 -5.23
CA ILE A 254 10.60 -18.58 -6.16
C ILE A 254 9.94 -17.75 -7.24
N VAL A 255 10.47 -16.56 -7.48
CA VAL A 255 10.07 -15.70 -8.59
C VAL A 255 11.25 -15.59 -9.55
N THR A 256 11.01 -15.83 -10.82
CA THR A 256 12.00 -15.58 -11.87
C THR A 256 11.49 -14.55 -12.84
N SER A 257 12.34 -13.56 -13.14
CA SER A 257 12.11 -12.66 -14.26
C SER A 257 12.96 -13.11 -15.45
N ALA A 258 12.30 -13.25 -16.60
CA ALA A 258 12.85 -13.87 -17.81
C ALA A 258 12.99 -15.40 -17.74
N GLY A 259 12.96 -16.00 -18.94
CA GLY A 259 12.77 -17.44 -19.15
C GLY A 259 11.44 -17.81 -19.80
N THR A 260 10.42 -16.94 -19.91
CA THR A 260 9.13 -17.35 -20.49
C THR A 260 8.90 -16.95 -21.96
N SER A 261 9.94 -16.50 -22.66
CA SER A 261 9.78 -16.06 -24.06
C SER A 261 9.49 -17.23 -25.01
N TYR A 262 8.81 -16.92 -26.12
CA TYR A 262 8.58 -17.84 -27.23
C TYR A 262 9.90 -18.44 -27.74
N GLY A 263 10.13 -19.75 -27.50
CA GLY A 263 11.26 -20.48 -28.09
C GLY A 263 11.84 -21.60 -27.22
N GLU A 264 12.92 -22.22 -27.71
CA GLU A 264 13.63 -23.36 -27.08
C GLU A 264 14.30 -23.04 -25.73
N ARG A 265 14.30 -21.78 -25.32
CA ARG A 265 14.98 -21.25 -24.12
C ARG A 265 14.09 -21.09 -22.90
N ASP A 266 12.83 -21.55 -22.95
CA ASP A 266 11.97 -21.56 -21.77
C ASP A 266 12.31 -22.71 -20.82
N PHE A 267 13.41 -22.54 -20.09
CA PHE A 267 13.95 -23.57 -19.21
C PHE A 267 13.11 -23.74 -17.94
N VAL A 268 12.51 -22.68 -17.41
CA VAL A 268 11.72 -22.76 -16.17
C VAL A 268 10.46 -23.60 -16.39
N TYR A 269 9.73 -23.34 -17.48
CA TYR A 269 8.61 -24.17 -17.89
C TYR A 269 9.01 -25.64 -18.05
N ARG A 270 10.11 -25.92 -18.75
CA ARG A 270 10.58 -27.30 -19.00
C ARG A 270 10.96 -28.03 -17.70
N VAL A 271 11.58 -27.33 -16.75
CA VAL A 271 11.86 -27.89 -15.42
C VAL A 271 10.55 -28.18 -14.68
N LEU A 272 9.58 -27.27 -14.71
CA LEU A 272 8.27 -27.49 -14.07
C LEU A 272 7.48 -28.64 -14.70
N GLN A 273 7.58 -28.86 -16.01
CA GLN A 273 6.92 -30.01 -16.67
C GLN A 273 7.43 -31.37 -16.19
N THR A 274 8.69 -31.43 -15.74
CA THR A 274 9.34 -32.66 -15.27
C THR A 274 9.38 -32.76 -13.74
N SER A 275 8.90 -31.72 -13.04
CA SER A 275 8.83 -31.66 -11.58
C SER A 275 7.50 -32.19 -11.04
N SER A 276 7.46 -32.47 -9.74
CA SER A 276 6.22 -32.83 -9.02
C SER A 276 6.01 -31.86 -7.85
N PRO A 277 4.81 -31.28 -7.65
CA PRO A 277 3.57 -31.43 -8.44
C PRO A 277 3.64 -30.90 -9.88
N GLY A 278 4.62 -30.05 -10.19
CA GLY A 278 4.95 -29.65 -11.56
C GLY A 278 4.20 -28.41 -12.04
N LEU A 279 4.11 -28.26 -13.36
CA LEU A 279 3.50 -27.12 -14.02
C LEU A 279 1.97 -27.09 -13.79
N ILE A 280 1.45 -25.93 -13.39
CA ILE A 280 0.01 -25.70 -13.23
C ILE A 280 -0.57 -25.03 -14.49
N PHE A 281 0.06 -23.95 -14.95
CA PHE A 281 -0.27 -23.32 -16.22
C PHE A 281 0.95 -22.63 -16.84
N HIS A 282 0.90 -22.45 -18.16
CA HIS A 282 1.84 -21.64 -18.92
C HIS A 282 1.09 -20.95 -20.06
N GLY A 283 1.02 -19.62 -19.99
CA GLY A 283 0.26 -18.80 -20.92
C GLY A 283 -1.07 -18.31 -20.32
N VAL A 284 -1.19 -17.01 -20.12
CA VAL A 284 -2.41 -16.34 -19.63
C VAL A 284 -2.90 -15.36 -20.70
N MET A 285 -4.20 -15.30 -20.97
CA MET A 285 -4.81 -14.35 -21.90
C MET A 285 -4.87 -12.94 -21.30
N VAL A 286 -3.69 -12.33 -21.15
CA VAL A 286 -3.49 -11.01 -20.52
C VAL A 286 -2.49 -10.17 -21.32
N LYS A 287 -2.67 -8.86 -21.27
CA LYS A 287 -1.83 -7.85 -21.90
C LYS A 287 -1.53 -6.73 -20.90
N PRO A 288 -0.24 -6.47 -20.60
CA PRO A 288 0.92 -7.28 -20.94
C PRO A 288 1.01 -8.58 -20.13
N GLY A 289 1.91 -9.48 -20.53
CA GLY A 289 2.31 -10.63 -19.69
C GLY A 289 1.76 -12.01 -20.05
N MET A 290 1.34 -12.18 -21.31
CA MET A 290 0.86 -13.48 -21.82
C MET A 290 1.72 -14.70 -21.45
N PRO A 291 3.06 -14.70 -21.55
CA PRO A 291 3.85 -15.92 -21.33
C PRO A 291 4.01 -16.33 -19.86
N THR A 292 3.28 -15.74 -18.93
CA THR A 292 3.39 -16.09 -17.49
C THR A 292 3.19 -17.60 -17.26
N ALA A 293 4.04 -18.20 -16.44
CA ALA A 293 3.89 -19.58 -15.99
C ALA A 293 3.89 -19.70 -14.46
N PHE A 294 3.21 -20.71 -13.97
CA PHE A 294 3.08 -21.01 -12.54
C PHE A 294 3.11 -22.53 -12.34
N GLY A 295 3.83 -22.96 -11.30
CA GLY A 295 3.95 -24.38 -10.96
C GLY A 295 4.51 -24.58 -9.57
N LYS A 296 4.80 -25.84 -9.23
CA LYS A 296 5.38 -26.22 -7.93
C LYS A 296 6.51 -27.22 -8.06
N ILE A 297 7.48 -27.10 -7.16
CA ILE A 297 8.52 -28.10 -6.91
C ILE A 297 8.42 -28.46 -5.43
N GLY A 298 7.92 -29.66 -5.13
CA GLY A 298 7.53 -30.02 -3.77
C GLY A 298 6.47 -29.06 -3.23
N GLN A 299 6.76 -28.39 -2.11
CA GLN A 299 5.88 -27.37 -1.53
C GLN A 299 6.14 -25.96 -2.07
N CYS A 300 7.31 -25.71 -2.67
CA CYS A 300 7.71 -24.42 -3.17
C CYS A 300 6.88 -24.04 -4.41
N SER A 301 6.34 -22.82 -4.40
CA SER A 301 5.65 -22.24 -5.55
C SER A 301 6.65 -21.55 -6.47
N VAL A 302 6.58 -21.80 -7.77
CA VAL A 302 7.47 -21.18 -8.76
C VAL A 302 6.65 -20.30 -9.68
N ILE A 303 6.99 -19.02 -9.71
CA ILE A 303 6.35 -17.97 -10.51
C ILE A 303 7.33 -17.52 -11.58
N ALA A 304 7.02 -17.80 -12.84
CA ALA A 304 7.84 -17.39 -13.98
C ALA A 304 7.18 -16.19 -14.68
N LEU A 305 7.82 -15.03 -14.53
CA LEU A 305 7.36 -13.77 -15.08
C LEU A 305 7.99 -13.50 -16.45
N PRO A 306 7.29 -12.77 -17.34
CA PRO A 306 7.84 -12.28 -18.59
C PRO A 306 9.10 -11.42 -18.40
N GLY A 307 10.03 -11.44 -19.36
CA GLY A 307 11.27 -10.66 -19.28
C GLY A 307 11.10 -9.14 -19.42
N PHE A 308 9.97 -8.67 -19.97
CA PHE A 308 9.72 -7.23 -20.09
C PHE A 308 9.24 -6.61 -18.76
N PRO A 309 9.84 -5.49 -18.30
CA PRO A 309 9.56 -4.94 -16.97
C PRO A 309 8.11 -4.63 -16.66
N VAL A 310 7.40 -3.95 -17.57
CA VAL A 310 5.97 -3.64 -17.38
C VAL A 310 5.15 -4.92 -17.28
N SER A 311 5.52 -5.96 -18.02
CA SER A 311 4.82 -7.24 -17.97
C SER A 311 5.05 -7.95 -16.64
N ALA A 312 6.31 -8.04 -16.19
CA ALA A 312 6.65 -8.71 -14.93
C ALA A 312 5.97 -8.06 -13.73
N ILE A 313 6.08 -6.75 -13.62
CA ILE A 313 5.53 -5.98 -12.50
C ILE A 313 4.00 -6.02 -12.51
N MET A 314 3.35 -5.83 -13.67
CA MET A 314 1.89 -5.88 -13.75
C MET A 314 1.33 -7.25 -13.38
N ILE A 315 1.97 -8.33 -13.82
CA ILE A 315 1.54 -9.69 -13.46
C ILE A 315 1.78 -9.98 -11.98
N MET A 316 2.91 -9.52 -11.42
CA MET A 316 3.15 -9.64 -9.98
C MET A 316 2.05 -8.92 -9.20
N LEU A 317 1.75 -7.67 -9.54
CA LEU A 317 0.75 -6.84 -8.84
C LEU A 317 -0.67 -7.35 -9.00
N ALA A 318 -1.09 -7.74 -10.20
CA ALA A 318 -2.48 -8.07 -10.49
C ALA A 318 -2.84 -9.54 -10.26
N LEU A 319 -1.88 -10.45 -10.39
CA LEU A 319 -2.15 -11.90 -10.32
C LEU A 319 -1.54 -12.56 -9.09
N PHE A 320 -0.27 -12.27 -8.73
CA PHE A 320 0.40 -13.04 -7.69
C PHE A 320 0.34 -12.40 -6.32
N LEU A 321 0.66 -11.11 -6.19
CA LEU A 321 0.72 -10.41 -4.91
C LEU A 321 -0.62 -10.48 -4.13
N PRO A 322 -1.81 -10.23 -4.73
CA PRO A 322 -3.07 -10.32 -4.00
C PRO A 322 -3.32 -11.73 -3.46
N ASN A 323 -2.92 -12.75 -4.22
CA ASN A 323 -3.07 -14.14 -3.82
C ASN A 323 -2.04 -14.57 -2.77
N ILE A 324 -0.82 -14.05 -2.82
CA ILE A 324 0.21 -14.24 -1.79
C ILE A 324 -0.24 -13.61 -0.47
N LEU A 325 -0.70 -12.36 -0.50
CA LEU A 325 -1.24 -11.64 0.67
C LEU A 325 -2.40 -12.42 1.30
N LYS A 326 -3.37 -12.84 0.48
CA LYS A 326 -4.50 -13.67 0.91
C LYS A 326 -4.04 -14.99 1.56
N ALA A 327 -3.03 -15.65 1.00
CA ALA A 327 -2.53 -16.93 1.51
C ALA A 327 -1.77 -16.80 2.85
N VAL A 328 -1.06 -15.69 3.08
CA VAL A 328 -0.43 -15.45 4.39
C VAL A 328 -1.45 -15.01 5.46
N GLY A 329 -2.62 -14.51 5.05
CA GLY A 329 -3.71 -14.07 5.92
C GLY A 329 -3.98 -12.55 5.87
N ILE A 330 -3.21 -11.82 5.07
CA ILE A 330 -3.42 -10.39 4.83
C ILE A 330 -4.63 -10.24 3.91
N ARG A 331 -5.71 -9.68 4.47
CA ARG A 331 -6.97 -9.40 3.75
C ARG A 331 -7.10 -7.92 3.40
N GLU A 332 -5.98 -7.24 3.20
CA GLU A 332 -6.02 -5.88 2.65
C GLU A 332 -6.64 -5.95 1.26
N LYS A 333 -7.73 -5.20 1.07
CA LYS A 333 -8.23 -4.94 -0.26
C LYS A 333 -7.32 -3.88 -0.85
N ALA A 334 -6.81 -4.13 -2.04
CA ALA A 334 -6.18 -3.08 -2.83
C ALA A 334 -7.06 -1.83 -2.79
N GLU A 335 -6.47 -0.66 -2.62
CA GLU A 335 -7.23 0.58 -2.63
C GLU A 335 -7.79 0.78 -4.04
N VAL A 336 -9.11 0.68 -4.16
CA VAL A 336 -9.82 0.79 -5.43
C VAL A 336 -10.42 2.18 -5.54
N ILE A 337 -10.01 2.92 -6.57
CA ILE A 337 -10.42 4.31 -6.80
C ILE A 337 -11.34 4.40 -8.00
N ARG A 338 -12.50 5.04 -7.79
CA ARG A 338 -13.37 5.49 -8.87
C ARG A 338 -12.80 6.77 -9.47
N CYS A 339 -12.56 6.74 -10.78
CA CYS A 339 -11.90 7.82 -11.51
C CYS A 339 -12.49 7.94 -12.93
N VAL A 340 -12.30 9.08 -13.58
CA VAL A 340 -12.65 9.28 -14.99
C VAL A 340 -11.44 9.07 -15.87
N LEU A 341 -11.60 8.43 -17.03
CA LEU A 341 -10.51 8.28 -17.98
C LEU A 341 -10.12 9.62 -18.58
N GLY A 342 -8.84 9.98 -18.49
CA GLY A 342 -8.30 11.21 -19.10
C GLY A 342 -8.16 11.13 -20.62
N SER A 343 -8.00 9.91 -21.17
CA SER A 343 -7.89 9.67 -22.61
C SER A 343 -8.50 8.33 -23.02
N ASP A 344 -8.71 8.16 -24.33
CA ASP A 344 -9.26 6.93 -24.89
C ASP A 344 -8.34 5.72 -24.63
N VAL A 345 -8.93 4.61 -24.20
CA VAL A 345 -8.21 3.35 -23.95
C VAL A 345 -8.59 2.33 -25.00
N LYS A 346 -7.65 2.00 -25.89
CA LYS A 346 -7.78 0.87 -26.83
C LYS A 346 -7.52 -0.44 -26.10
N ARG A 347 -8.57 -1.24 -25.92
CA ARG A 347 -8.49 -2.59 -25.33
C ARG A 347 -8.16 -3.64 -26.38
N ASP A 348 -7.47 -4.68 -25.93
CA ASP A 348 -7.39 -5.95 -26.66
C ASP A 348 -8.75 -6.67 -26.54
N ASP A 349 -9.27 -7.18 -27.65
CA ASP A 349 -10.59 -7.81 -27.73
C ASP A 349 -10.60 -9.26 -27.25
N ARG A 350 -9.42 -9.86 -27.01
CA ARG A 350 -9.27 -11.25 -26.56
C ARG A 350 -8.54 -11.41 -25.24
N LYS A 351 -7.72 -10.44 -24.86
CA LYS A 351 -6.88 -10.49 -23.64
C LYS A 351 -7.40 -9.54 -22.58
N TRP A 352 -7.27 -9.95 -21.33
CA TRP A 352 -7.44 -9.08 -20.19
C TRP A 352 -6.40 -7.95 -20.26
N ASN A 353 -6.81 -6.71 -20.02
CA ASN A 353 -5.96 -5.54 -20.17
C ASN A 353 -5.53 -5.04 -18.78
N LEU A 354 -4.23 -5.08 -18.50
CA LEU A 354 -3.60 -4.47 -17.34
C LEU A 354 -2.90 -3.20 -17.79
N ILE A 355 -3.48 -2.04 -17.46
CA ILE A 355 -3.07 -0.74 -18.02
C ILE A 355 -2.57 0.14 -16.88
N PRO A 356 -1.25 0.38 -16.78
CA PRO A 356 -0.72 1.35 -15.82
C PRO A 356 -1.34 2.74 -16.05
N VAL A 357 -1.72 3.42 -14.97
CA VAL A 357 -2.29 4.77 -15.00
C VAL A 357 -1.59 5.69 -14.02
N ALA A 358 -1.41 6.94 -14.43
CA ALA A 358 -1.22 8.04 -13.51
C ALA A 358 -2.59 8.48 -12.98
N LEU A 359 -2.69 8.77 -11.68
CA LEU A 359 -3.90 9.33 -11.09
C LEU A 359 -3.65 10.82 -10.83
N ILE A 360 -4.43 11.69 -11.47
CA ILE A 360 -4.40 13.14 -11.26
C ILE A 360 -5.50 13.50 -10.27
N ASP A 361 -5.18 14.41 -9.35
CA ASP A 361 -6.12 14.90 -8.34
C ASP A 361 -7.34 15.60 -8.98
N GLY A 362 -8.50 15.50 -8.34
CA GLY A 362 -9.77 16.02 -8.84
C GLY A 362 -10.98 15.29 -8.27
N GLU A 363 -12.18 15.82 -8.52
CA GLU A 363 -13.45 15.24 -8.06
C GLU A 363 -14.40 14.94 -9.24
N PRO A 364 -14.50 13.68 -9.71
CA PRO A 364 -13.67 12.53 -9.35
C PRO A 364 -12.23 12.62 -9.91
N PRO A 365 -11.26 11.86 -9.36
CA PRO A 365 -9.89 11.84 -9.88
C PRO A 365 -9.81 11.39 -11.33
N VAL A 366 -8.74 11.75 -12.03
CA VAL A 366 -8.55 11.42 -13.45
C VAL A 366 -7.49 10.32 -13.60
N ALA A 367 -7.84 9.22 -14.25
CA ALA A 367 -6.91 8.17 -14.61
C ALA A 367 -6.37 8.39 -16.02
N VAL A 368 -5.07 8.66 -16.13
CA VAL A 368 -4.38 8.83 -17.42
C VAL A 368 -3.63 7.54 -17.77
N PRO A 369 -4.02 6.82 -18.82
CA PRO A 369 -3.30 5.66 -19.33
C PRO A 369 -1.86 6.01 -19.68
N MET A 370 -0.91 5.28 -19.10
CA MET A 370 0.49 5.43 -19.44
C MET A 370 0.77 4.68 -20.73
N HIS A 371 1.11 5.38 -21.82
CA HIS A 371 1.35 4.76 -23.13
C HIS A 371 2.78 4.22 -23.27
N GLY A 372 2.99 3.25 -24.17
CA GLY A 372 4.30 2.73 -24.55
C GLY A 372 4.39 1.21 -24.69
N LEU A 373 5.56 0.71 -25.07
CA LEU A 373 5.82 -0.73 -25.20
C LEU A 373 6.01 -1.39 -23.83
N SER A 374 5.82 -2.70 -23.75
CA SER A 374 5.99 -3.49 -22.52
C SER A 374 7.41 -3.43 -21.93
N GLY A 375 8.42 -3.14 -22.76
CA GLY A 375 9.80 -2.94 -22.33
C GLY A 375 10.10 -1.54 -21.75
N SER A 376 9.16 -0.60 -21.82
CA SER A 376 9.41 0.81 -21.47
C SER A 376 9.29 1.03 -19.96
N ILE A 377 10.33 0.68 -19.20
CA ILE A 377 10.29 0.71 -17.72
C ILE A 377 9.99 2.09 -17.13
N SER A 378 10.39 3.16 -17.83
CA SER A 378 10.10 4.55 -17.43
C SER A 378 8.60 4.82 -17.26
N ARG A 379 7.72 3.97 -17.80
CA ARG A 379 6.26 4.08 -17.61
C ARG A 379 5.86 4.04 -16.16
N PHE A 380 6.61 3.36 -15.28
CA PHE A 380 6.29 3.33 -13.85
C PHE A 380 6.62 4.63 -13.11
N LEU A 381 7.43 5.52 -13.70
CA LEU A 381 7.56 6.88 -13.17
C LEU A 381 6.21 7.59 -13.31
N ASN A 382 5.73 8.17 -12.21
CA ASN A 382 4.42 8.84 -12.12
C ASN A 382 3.21 7.92 -12.36
N THR A 383 3.37 6.59 -12.37
CA THR A 383 2.24 5.65 -12.29
C THR A 383 1.79 5.52 -10.86
N SER A 384 0.50 5.75 -10.62
CA SER A 384 -0.12 5.65 -9.29
C SER A 384 -1.04 4.43 -9.16
N GLY A 385 -1.25 3.68 -10.23
CA GLY A 385 -2.09 2.49 -10.20
C GLY A 385 -2.21 1.83 -11.57
N TYR A 386 -3.23 1.02 -11.72
CA TYR A 386 -3.56 0.39 -12.99
C TYR A 386 -5.06 0.12 -13.13
N LEU A 387 -5.51 0.01 -14.37
CA LEU A 387 -6.82 -0.51 -14.71
C LEU A 387 -6.70 -2.00 -15.01
N SER A 388 -7.60 -2.78 -14.45
CA SER A 388 -7.76 -4.21 -14.71
C SER A 388 -9.08 -4.41 -15.45
N ILE A 389 -9.02 -4.58 -16.78
CA ILE A 389 -10.19 -4.48 -17.64
C ILE A 389 -10.36 -5.73 -18.49
N GLU A 390 -11.60 -6.23 -18.54
CA GLU A 390 -11.99 -7.33 -19.41
C GLU A 390 -11.73 -7.03 -20.90
N PRO A 391 -11.55 -8.07 -21.73
CA PRO A 391 -11.43 -7.91 -23.18
C PRO A 391 -12.60 -7.11 -23.77
N GLY A 392 -12.32 -6.30 -24.80
CA GLY A 392 -13.37 -5.55 -25.48
C GLY A 392 -12.84 -4.46 -26.41
N PHE A 393 -13.72 -3.51 -26.73
CA PHE A 393 -13.42 -2.38 -27.62
C PHE A 393 -12.90 -1.15 -26.86
N THR A 394 -12.59 -0.08 -27.58
CA THR A 394 -12.14 1.20 -26.99
C THR A 394 -13.10 1.71 -25.91
N ILE A 395 -12.53 2.18 -24.79
CA ILE A 395 -13.27 2.93 -23.77
C ILE A 395 -12.97 4.42 -23.99
N PRO A 396 -13.99 5.27 -24.19
CA PRO A 396 -13.77 6.68 -24.50
C PRO A 396 -13.34 7.48 -23.26
N ALA A 397 -12.58 8.54 -23.49
CA ALA A 397 -12.23 9.55 -22.48
C ALA A 397 -13.49 10.12 -21.80
N GLY A 398 -13.39 10.38 -20.49
CA GLY A 398 -14.49 10.81 -19.63
C GLY A 398 -15.34 9.66 -19.06
N THR A 399 -15.11 8.41 -19.48
CA THR A 399 -15.81 7.26 -18.89
C THR A 399 -15.38 7.05 -17.45
N LEU A 400 -16.35 6.83 -16.56
CA LEU A 400 -16.07 6.43 -15.18
C LEU A 400 -15.54 4.99 -15.15
N VAL A 401 -14.36 4.81 -14.59
CA VAL A 401 -13.67 3.53 -14.45
C VAL A 401 -13.22 3.35 -13.01
N THR A 402 -12.64 2.17 -12.76
CA THR A 402 -12.12 1.80 -11.46
C THR A 402 -10.66 1.41 -11.63
N ALA A 403 -9.78 2.06 -10.87
CA ALA A 403 -8.35 1.80 -10.86
C ALA A 403 -7.93 1.16 -9.53
N GLU A 404 -7.03 0.19 -9.60
CA GLU A 404 -6.32 -0.35 -8.45
C GLU A 404 -5.09 0.53 -8.20
N LYS A 405 -5.04 1.19 -7.04
CA LYS A 405 -3.96 2.10 -6.68
C LYS A 405 -2.77 1.33 -6.11
N PHE A 406 -1.57 1.77 -6.48
CA PHE A 406 -0.33 1.28 -5.88
C PHE A 406 -0.17 1.88 -4.48
N GLU A 407 0.23 1.05 -3.52
CA GLU A 407 0.50 1.49 -2.16
C GLU A 407 1.49 2.68 -2.14
N ARG A 408 1.18 3.69 -1.32
CA ARG A 408 2.01 4.90 -1.08
C ARG A 408 2.22 5.82 -2.30
N THR A 409 1.53 5.60 -3.41
CA THR A 409 1.54 6.56 -4.51
C THR A 409 0.62 7.75 -4.22
N ARG A 410 1.07 8.94 -4.61
CA ARG A 410 0.29 10.18 -4.50
C ARG A 410 -0.48 10.42 -5.81
N PHE A 411 -1.57 11.18 -5.70
CA PHE A 411 -2.15 11.81 -6.88
C PHE A 411 -1.18 12.87 -7.39
N LEU A 412 -1.10 12.99 -8.71
CA LEU A 412 -0.38 14.08 -9.36
C LEU A 412 -1.20 15.36 -9.18
N ALA A 413 -0.54 16.43 -8.75
CA ALA A 413 -1.14 17.74 -8.59
C ALA A 413 -0.63 18.69 -9.68
N GLU A 414 -1.44 19.69 -10.02
CA GLU A 414 -1.02 20.74 -10.95
C GLU A 414 0.14 21.59 -10.37
N PRO A 415 1.07 22.08 -11.23
CA PRO A 415 1.01 22.07 -12.69
C PRO A 415 1.54 20.77 -13.32
N ILE A 416 0.78 20.23 -14.28
CA ILE A 416 1.16 19.03 -15.05
C ILE A 416 1.39 19.40 -16.51
N VAL A 417 2.51 18.95 -17.08
CA VAL A 417 2.79 19.06 -18.51
C VAL A 417 2.90 17.69 -19.15
N SER A 418 2.16 17.45 -20.23
CA SER A 418 2.09 16.14 -20.89
C SER A 418 2.77 16.16 -22.27
N GLY A 419 3.49 15.10 -22.65
CA GLY A 419 4.07 15.03 -23.99
C GLY A 419 4.95 13.82 -24.28
N ASN A 420 5.46 13.76 -25.51
CA ASN A 420 6.38 12.71 -25.96
C ASN A 420 7.76 12.87 -25.32
N ILE A 421 8.42 11.74 -25.02
CA ILE A 421 9.74 11.78 -24.39
C ILE A 421 10.79 12.40 -25.31
N SER A 422 11.52 13.36 -24.75
CA SER A 422 12.80 13.82 -25.27
C SER A 422 13.65 14.20 -24.06
N ASP A 423 14.88 13.72 -23.99
CA ASP A 423 15.81 14.04 -22.89
C ASP A 423 16.04 15.55 -22.76
N TYR A 424 15.93 16.25 -23.89
CA TYR A 424 15.96 17.70 -23.95
C TYR A 424 14.73 18.32 -23.28
N LEU A 425 13.52 17.82 -23.59
CA LEU A 425 12.28 18.30 -22.97
C LEU A 425 12.25 18.07 -21.46
N VAL A 426 12.67 16.89 -21.01
CA VAL A 426 12.74 16.58 -19.58
C VAL A 426 13.67 17.56 -18.86
N LYS A 427 14.88 17.81 -19.40
CA LYS A 427 15.82 18.78 -18.84
C LYS A 427 15.25 20.20 -18.83
N VAL A 428 14.59 20.63 -19.90
CA VAL A 428 13.97 21.95 -19.99
C VAL A 428 12.86 22.09 -18.95
N MET A 429 11.98 21.09 -18.81
CA MET A 429 10.90 21.09 -17.83
C MET A 429 11.40 21.07 -16.38
N ASP A 430 12.41 20.25 -16.07
CA ASP A 430 13.03 20.18 -14.73
C ASP A 430 13.70 21.51 -14.34
N THR A 431 14.24 22.26 -15.31
CA THR A 431 14.96 23.52 -15.07
C THR A 431 14.05 24.74 -15.07
N LEU A 432 12.98 24.71 -15.88
CA LEU A 432 11.97 25.77 -15.97
C LEU A 432 11.32 26.06 -14.61
N VAL A 433 11.00 25.01 -13.84
CA VAL A 433 10.38 25.10 -12.50
C VAL A 433 10.57 23.77 -11.75
N ALA A 434 11.06 23.83 -10.51
CA ALA A 434 11.25 22.65 -9.64
C ALA A 434 9.96 21.87 -9.23
N ASP A 435 8.77 22.35 -9.62
CA ASP A 435 7.46 21.78 -9.20
C ASP A 435 6.53 21.41 -10.36
N ILE A 436 7.01 21.32 -11.61
CA ILE A 436 6.16 20.84 -12.71
C ILE A 436 6.26 19.32 -12.81
N THR A 437 5.11 18.63 -12.75
CA THR A 437 5.06 17.20 -13.03
C THR A 437 5.01 16.99 -14.54
N TYR A 438 6.01 16.30 -15.09
CA TYR A 438 5.98 15.87 -16.48
C TYR A 438 5.35 14.47 -16.63
N LEU A 439 4.33 14.37 -17.47
CA LEU A 439 3.62 13.14 -17.76
C LEU A 439 3.90 12.68 -19.19
N ARG A 440 4.55 11.52 -19.34
CA ARG A 440 4.88 10.98 -20.67
C ARG A 440 3.64 10.40 -21.35
N THR A 441 3.22 11.01 -22.45
CA THR A 441 2.04 10.64 -23.25
C THR A 441 2.30 10.86 -24.74
N ASP A 442 1.52 10.22 -25.61
CA ASP A 442 1.54 10.57 -27.03
C ASP A 442 0.81 11.90 -27.30
N ALA A 443 1.00 12.47 -28.50
CA ALA A 443 0.42 13.77 -28.87
C ALA A 443 -1.11 13.78 -28.81
N GLN A 444 -1.77 12.68 -29.21
CA GLN A 444 -3.23 12.59 -29.20
C GLN A 444 -3.77 12.60 -27.77
N THR A 445 -3.20 11.77 -26.89
CA THR A 445 -3.55 11.73 -25.46
C THR A 445 -3.29 13.08 -24.81
N SER A 446 -2.15 13.71 -25.09
CA SER A 446 -1.80 15.03 -24.53
C SER A 446 -2.88 16.07 -24.89
N MET A 447 -3.30 16.13 -26.14
CA MET A 447 -4.36 17.06 -26.57
C MET A 447 -5.70 16.78 -25.90
N GLN A 448 -6.12 15.52 -25.77
CA GLN A 448 -7.35 15.16 -25.05
C GLN A 448 -7.32 15.62 -23.58
N LEU A 449 -6.16 15.49 -22.91
CA LEU A 449 -5.97 15.96 -21.55
C LEU A 449 -6.03 17.48 -21.44
N LEU A 450 -5.45 18.20 -22.40
CA LEU A 450 -5.48 19.67 -22.44
C LEU A 450 -6.89 20.20 -22.67
N GLU A 451 -7.60 19.67 -23.68
CA GLU A 451 -8.98 20.06 -24.02
C GLU A 451 -9.96 19.84 -22.87
N ARG A 452 -9.72 18.79 -22.07
CA ARG A 452 -10.53 18.47 -20.89
C ARG A 452 -10.03 19.11 -19.60
N SER A 453 -9.02 19.99 -19.68
CA SER A 453 -8.50 20.72 -18.52
C SER A 453 -7.90 19.83 -17.43
N HIS A 454 -7.33 18.67 -17.80
CA HIS A 454 -6.68 17.73 -16.88
C HIS A 454 -5.18 18.00 -16.68
N VAL A 455 -4.55 18.73 -17.61
CA VAL A 455 -3.13 19.12 -17.54
C VAL A 455 -2.98 20.60 -17.81
N SER A 456 -2.00 21.25 -17.19
CA SER A 456 -1.77 22.69 -17.32
C SER A 456 -1.12 23.05 -18.65
N GLY A 457 -0.38 22.12 -19.28
CA GLY A 457 0.17 22.29 -20.62
C GLY A 457 0.55 20.98 -21.31
N VAL A 458 0.91 21.07 -22.58
CA VAL A 458 1.34 19.95 -23.42
C VAL A 458 2.48 20.36 -24.33
N VAL A 459 3.40 19.42 -24.56
CA VAL A 459 4.46 19.60 -25.57
C VAL A 459 4.07 18.87 -26.85
N ILE A 460 4.03 19.62 -27.95
CA ILE A 460 3.63 19.11 -29.26
C ILE A 460 4.86 19.08 -30.17
N PRO A 461 5.22 17.90 -30.72
CA PRO A 461 6.28 17.80 -31.70
C PRO A 461 5.98 18.62 -32.96
N SER A 462 6.97 19.33 -33.49
CA SER A 462 6.76 20.22 -34.66
C SER A 462 6.28 19.48 -35.91
N SER A 463 6.69 18.21 -36.08
CA SER A 463 6.25 17.31 -37.15
C SER A 463 4.74 17.03 -37.15
N VAL A 464 4.06 17.20 -36.01
CA VAL A 464 2.62 16.99 -35.86
C VAL A 464 1.88 18.32 -35.67
N ALA A 465 2.58 19.37 -35.23
CA ALA A 465 2.01 20.69 -34.94
C ALA A 465 1.24 21.31 -36.12
N GLY A 466 1.69 21.10 -37.36
CA GLY A 466 1.01 21.61 -38.56
C GLY A 466 -0.34 20.94 -38.87
N SER A 467 -0.58 19.74 -38.32
CA SER A 467 -1.83 18.98 -38.49
C SER A 467 -2.84 19.22 -37.36
N LEU A 468 -2.41 19.81 -36.25
CA LEU A 468 -3.24 20.09 -35.09
C LEU A 468 -3.73 21.55 -35.16
N LYS A 469 -5.05 21.74 -35.09
CA LYS A 469 -5.63 23.08 -34.92
C LYS A 469 -5.44 23.54 -33.48
N ILE A 470 -4.28 24.12 -33.16
CA ILE A 470 -4.07 24.81 -31.88
C ILE A 470 -4.97 26.05 -31.91
N ALA A 471 -6.06 26.01 -31.14
CA ALA A 471 -7.14 27.00 -31.21
C ALA A 471 -6.72 28.43 -30.82
N ASP A 472 -5.58 28.58 -30.13
CA ASP A 472 -5.06 29.88 -29.70
C ASP A 472 -3.51 29.91 -29.72
N ARG A 473 -2.93 30.68 -30.66
CA ARG A 473 -1.47 30.84 -30.78
C ARG A 473 -0.87 31.73 -29.69
N GLN A 474 -1.69 32.46 -28.90
CA GLN A 474 -1.17 33.34 -27.85
C GLN A 474 -0.59 32.59 -26.64
N ASN A 475 -1.05 31.35 -26.41
CA ASN A 475 -0.62 30.52 -25.28
C ASN A 475 0.35 29.40 -25.71
N SER A 476 1.23 29.75 -26.64
CA SER A 476 2.22 28.83 -27.19
C SER A 476 3.61 29.45 -27.18
N ILE A 477 4.60 28.70 -26.70
CA ILE A 477 6.00 29.13 -26.62
C ILE A 477 6.86 28.05 -27.27
N ALA A 478 7.81 28.46 -28.12
CA ALA A 478 8.78 27.53 -28.68
C ALA A 478 9.73 27.06 -27.56
N ILE A 479 9.92 25.75 -27.44
CA ILE A 479 10.79 25.18 -26.40
C ILE A 479 12.24 25.69 -26.54
N SER A 480 12.69 25.96 -27.77
CA SER A 480 14.01 26.55 -28.05
C SER A 480 14.22 27.88 -27.34
N ASP A 481 13.18 28.72 -27.27
CA ASP A 481 13.27 30.05 -26.68
C ASP A 481 13.47 29.95 -25.17
N ILE A 482 12.78 29.01 -24.53
CA ILE A 482 12.97 28.70 -23.11
C ILE A 482 14.38 28.16 -22.86
N ALA A 483 14.81 27.17 -23.63
CA ALA A 483 16.09 26.50 -23.42
C ALA A 483 17.28 27.46 -23.56
N SER A 484 17.18 28.43 -24.47
CA SER A 484 18.19 29.49 -24.64
C SER A 484 18.38 30.33 -23.38
N LYS A 485 17.31 30.57 -22.60
CA LYS A 485 17.36 31.36 -21.35
C LYS A 485 17.96 30.59 -20.18
N VAL A 486 17.85 29.25 -20.15
CA VAL A 486 18.42 28.40 -19.09
C VAL A 486 19.83 27.86 -19.40
N SER A 487 20.46 28.32 -20.49
CA SER A 487 21.81 27.88 -20.90
C SER A 487 21.95 26.35 -21.09
N ILE A 488 20.85 25.67 -21.44
CA ILE A 488 20.89 24.25 -21.80
C ILE A 488 21.36 24.14 -23.26
N PRO A 489 22.43 23.39 -23.58
CA PRO A 489 22.93 23.26 -24.95
C PRO A 489 21.84 22.75 -25.90
N ILE A 490 21.49 23.57 -26.88
CA ILE A 490 20.44 23.26 -27.87
C ILE A 490 20.90 22.14 -28.82
N GLU A 491 22.21 21.96 -29.01
CA GLU A 491 22.83 20.99 -29.92
C GLU A 491 22.66 19.51 -29.51
N ALA A 492 22.14 19.23 -28.30
CA ALA A 492 21.76 17.87 -27.89
C ALA A 492 20.38 17.43 -28.45
N ALA A 493 19.67 18.32 -29.16
CA ALA A 493 18.38 18.07 -29.78
C ALA A 493 18.57 17.77 -31.28
N ASP A 494 18.45 16.51 -31.65
CA ASP A 494 18.20 16.10 -33.03
C ASP A 494 16.78 16.60 -33.40
N ASP A 495 16.71 17.76 -34.05
CA ASP A 495 15.58 18.31 -34.81
C ASP A 495 14.15 18.24 -34.20
N GLN A 496 13.57 19.39 -33.82
CA GLN A 496 12.23 19.87 -34.24
C GLN A 496 11.71 21.02 -33.35
N GLY A 497 11.17 22.08 -33.97
CA GLY A 497 10.55 23.25 -33.33
C GLY A 497 9.30 22.95 -32.50
N ASP A 498 9.48 22.18 -31.43
CA ASP A 498 8.44 21.74 -30.52
C ASP A 498 7.84 22.93 -29.77
N VAL A 499 6.54 22.87 -29.56
CA VAL A 499 5.76 23.97 -29.00
C VAL A 499 5.15 23.52 -27.68
N LEU A 500 5.43 24.27 -26.61
CA LEU A 500 4.69 24.17 -25.36
C LEU A 500 3.39 24.96 -25.51
N VAL A 501 2.26 24.27 -25.43
CA VAL A 501 0.93 24.87 -25.38
C VAL A 501 0.43 24.77 -23.95
N PHE A 502 0.00 25.86 -23.34
CA PHE A 502 -0.48 25.90 -21.97
C PHE A 502 -1.86 26.54 -21.85
N ARG A 503 -2.57 26.26 -20.75
CA ARG A 503 -3.88 26.86 -20.47
C ARG A 503 -3.72 28.22 -19.78
N HIS A 504 -4.59 29.15 -20.15
CA HIS A 504 -4.68 30.45 -19.49
C HIS A 504 -5.20 30.32 -18.05
N GLY A 505 -4.73 31.17 -17.15
CA GLY A 505 -5.11 31.24 -15.73
C GLY A 505 -4.49 30.14 -14.88
N THR A 506 -3.53 29.38 -15.41
CA THR A 506 -2.89 28.29 -14.65
C THR A 506 -1.63 28.76 -13.92
N LEU A 507 -1.25 28.03 -12.87
CA LEU A 507 0.04 28.24 -12.21
C LEU A 507 1.22 28.05 -13.19
N LEU A 508 1.07 27.17 -14.18
CA LEU A 508 2.05 27.00 -15.24
C LEU A 508 2.23 28.28 -16.05
N GLU A 509 1.14 28.93 -16.48
CA GLU A 509 1.22 30.22 -17.17
C GLU A 509 1.90 31.28 -16.31
N SER A 510 1.48 31.44 -15.05
CA SER A 510 2.06 32.42 -14.14
C SER A 510 3.57 32.23 -14.00
N LYS A 511 4.02 30.98 -13.83
CA LYS A 511 5.43 30.63 -13.72
C LYS A 511 6.19 30.82 -15.03
N LEU A 512 5.60 30.48 -16.19
CA LEU A 512 6.21 30.74 -17.50
C LEU A 512 6.37 32.23 -17.78
N ARG A 513 5.41 33.06 -17.36
CA ARG A 513 5.49 34.53 -17.50
C ARG A 513 6.49 35.17 -16.55
N GLU A 514 6.71 34.61 -15.36
CA GLU A 514 7.78 35.05 -14.46
C GLU A 514 9.16 34.64 -15.00
N PHE A 515 9.23 33.47 -15.63
CA PHE A 515 10.45 32.91 -16.19
C PHE A 515 10.91 33.63 -17.48
N LEU A 516 9.97 33.98 -18.38
CA LEU A 516 10.25 34.66 -19.65
C LEU A 516 10.39 36.18 -19.49
#